data_AF-A0A534A3J6-F1
#
_entry.id   AF-A0A534A3J6-F1
#
_cell.length_a   1.000
_cell.length_b   1.000
_cell.length_c   1.000
_cell.angle_alpha   90.00
_cell.angle_beta   90.00
_cell.angle_gamma   90.00
#
_symmetry.space_group_name_H-M   'P 1'
#
loop_
_entity.id
_entity.type
_entity.pdbx_description
1 polymer ?
#
loop_
_entity_poly.entity_id
_entity_poly.type
_entity_poly.pdbx_seq_one_letter_code
_entity_poly.pdbx_strand_id
1 'polypeptide(L)'
;VHFTEEVSREMALAGWEMALSLAKEKGPAPIMSQEFTVTGEMLRKRPEMESDGYQVGDRIPGRLLHAKYSRYMQRVAEAAPELVAELAETGARFTHHSSIAPTGTISLSLANNASNGIEPSFAHRYSRNVIREGKKSKEKIDVYSFELLAYRELVNPNAQPGATNDAQRLPDYFIASDGVTPKEHVEVQAAAQKWVDSSISKTANVPTDFAYAKFKDIYLYAHEQGLKGCTTFRFNPEAFQGVLVKEQDLKNTIYKFTLEDGTVVEARGDEEIDYDGELHTAANLFDAIRDGYYGRL
;
A
#
# COMPACT_ATOMS: atom_id res chain seq x y z
N VAL A 1 10.44 -9.33 6.65
CA VAL A 1 9.07 -9.82 6.93
C VAL A 1 8.76 -9.99 8.41
N HIS A 2 9.65 -10.54 9.24
CA HIS A 2 9.39 -10.78 10.68
C HIS A 2 8.91 -9.52 11.43
N PHE A 3 9.66 -8.42 11.34
CA PHE A 3 9.27 -7.14 11.94
C PHE A 3 7.87 -6.66 11.51
N THR A 4 7.53 -6.79 10.22
CA THR A 4 6.20 -6.42 9.71
C THR A 4 5.11 -7.26 10.37
N GLU A 5 5.33 -8.56 10.52
CA GLU A 5 4.38 -9.46 11.17
C GLU A 5 4.21 -9.12 12.65
N GLU A 6 5.31 -8.87 13.37
CA GLU A 6 5.28 -8.49 14.78
C GLU A 6 4.52 -7.18 15.00
N VAL A 7 4.87 -6.11 14.28
CA VAL A 7 4.18 -4.82 14.40
C VAL A 7 2.69 -4.96 14.05
N SER A 8 2.36 -5.73 13.01
CA SER A 8 0.96 -5.93 12.62
C SER A 8 0.19 -6.74 13.67
N ARG A 9 0.84 -7.70 14.33
CA ARG A 9 0.27 -8.46 15.46
C ARG A 9 -0.02 -7.55 16.63
N GLU A 10 0.98 -6.80 17.11
CA GLU A 10 0.81 -5.91 18.26
C GLU A 10 -0.30 -4.87 18.01
N MET A 11 -0.36 -4.32 16.80
CA MET A 11 -1.44 -3.40 16.39
C MET A 11 -2.81 -4.09 16.41
N ALA A 12 -2.91 -5.34 15.95
CA ALA A 12 -4.15 -6.09 16.00
C ALA A 12 -4.59 -6.38 17.44
N LEU A 13 -3.68 -6.82 18.31
CA LEU A 13 -3.98 -7.13 19.71
C LEU A 13 -4.47 -5.89 20.46
N ALA A 14 -3.73 -4.78 20.39
CA ALA A 14 -4.13 -3.51 20.99
C ALA A 14 -5.49 -3.03 20.48
N GLY A 15 -5.76 -3.25 19.18
CA GLY A 15 -7.06 -3.00 18.57
C GLY A 15 -8.20 -3.76 19.21
N TRP A 16 -8.05 -5.08 19.33
CA TRP A 16 -9.10 -5.94 19.89
C TRP A 16 -9.27 -5.77 21.41
N GLU A 17 -8.21 -5.44 22.14
CA GLU A 17 -8.28 -5.00 23.54
C GLU A 17 -9.13 -3.74 23.67
N MET A 18 -8.91 -2.75 22.80
CA MET A 18 -9.72 -1.54 22.76
C MET A 18 -11.17 -1.84 22.35
N ALA A 19 -11.38 -2.77 21.42
CA ALA A 19 -12.71 -3.22 21.02
C ALA A 19 -13.50 -3.79 22.21
N LEU A 20 -12.85 -4.59 23.05
CA LEU A 20 -13.42 -5.17 24.25
C LEU A 20 -13.68 -4.09 25.32
N SER A 21 -12.69 -3.24 25.59
CA SER A 21 -12.81 -2.15 26.57
C SER A 21 -14.01 -1.24 26.25
N LEU A 22 -14.12 -0.79 25.00
CA LEU A 22 -15.24 0.04 24.55
C LEU A 22 -16.57 -0.73 24.56
N ALA A 23 -16.56 -2.05 24.35
CA ALA A 23 -17.77 -2.86 24.44
C ALA A 23 -18.27 -2.97 25.88
N LYS A 24 -17.36 -3.11 26.86
CA LYS A 24 -17.69 -3.09 28.29
C LYS A 24 -18.26 -1.74 28.72
N GLU A 25 -17.70 -0.64 28.22
CA GLU A 25 -18.15 0.73 28.55
C GLU A 25 -19.47 1.11 27.86
N LYS A 26 -19.59 0.85 26.55
CA LYS A 26 -20.64 1.42 25.68
C LYS A 26 -21.56 0.38 25.04
N GLY A 27 -21.36 -0.90 25.34
CA GLY A 27 -21.99 -2.02 24.67
C GLY A 27 -21.28 -2.43 23.38
N PRO A 28 -21.38 -3.71 22.97
CA PRO A 28 -20.77 -4.20 21.73
C PRO A 28 -21.50 -3.67 20.49
N ALA A 29 -20.94 -3.90 19.30
CA ALA A 29 -21.65 -3.67 18.05
C ALA A 29 -22.98 -4.46 18.06
N PRO A 30 -24.11 -3.90 17.58
CA PRO A 30 -25.42 -4.57 17.68
C PRO A 30 -25.43 -6.00 17.12
N ILE A 31 -24.69 -6.24 16.04
CA ILE A 31 -24.58 -7.55 15.39
C ILE A 31 -23.98 -8.64 16.31
N MET A 32 -23.19 -8.26 17.31
CA MET A 32 -22.59 -9.19 18.28
C MET A 32 -23.64 -9.82 19.21
N SER A 33 -24.73 -9.11 19.46
CA SER A 33 -25.85 -9.57 20.29
C SER A 33 -26.97 -10.21 19.47
N GLN A 34 -26.94 -10.10 18.14
CA GLN A 34 -27.93 -10.74 17.28
C GLN A 34 -27.71 -12.24 17.25
N GLU A 35 -28.80 -13.00 17.16
CA GLU A 35 -28.75 -14.44 16.97
C GLU A 35 -28.87 -14.82 15.50
N PHE A 36 -28.05 -15.78 15.09
CA PHE A 36 -28.00 -16.32 13.74
C PHE A 36 -28.42 -17.79 13.76
N THR A 37 -29.11 -18.22 12.70
CA THR A 37 -29.41 -19.64 12.51
C THR A 37 -28.18 -20.33 11.93
N VAL A 38 -27.74 -21.40 12.58
CA VAL A 38 -26.67 -22.26 12.09
C VAL A 38 -27.12 -22.92 10.78
N THR A 39 -26.36 -22.69 9.71
CA THR A 39 -26.64 -23.27 8.39
C THR A 39 -25.68 -24.42 8.08
N GLY A 40 -26.07 -25.32 7.17
CA GLY A 40 -25.16 -26.36 6.69
C GLY A 40 -23.90 -25.81 5.99
N GLU A 41 -23.95 -24.58 5.47
CA GLU A 41 -22.76 -23.91 4.94
C GLU A 41 -21.79 -23.49 6.05
N MET A 42 -22.30 -23.00 7.18
CA MET A 42 -21.47 -22.66 8.34
C MET A 42 -20.71 -23.89 8.83
N LEU A 43 -21.42 -25.01 9.08
CA LEU A 43 -20.80 -26.26 9.55
C LEU A 43 -19.75 -26.78 8.56
N ARG A 44 -20.01 -26.71 7.25
CA ARG A 44 -19.04 -27.13 6.22
C ARG A 44 -17.79 -26.25 6.20
N LYS A 45 -17.95 -24.94 6.39
CA LYS A 45 -16.83 -23.97 6.39
C LYS A 45 -16.08 -23.96 7.73
N ARG A 46 -16.75 -24.34 8.82
CA ARG A 46 -16.30 -24.32 10.21
C ARG A 46 -16.66 -25.66 10.90
N PRO A 47 -15.99 -26.76 10.55
CA PRO A 47 -16.27 -28.08 11.13
C PRO A 47 -16.09 -28.12 12.67
N GLU A 48 -15.32 -27.20 13.24
CA GLU A 48 -15.20 -27.02 14.68
C GLU A 48 -16.54 -26.69 15.37
N MET A 49 -17.50 -26.06 14.66
CA MET A 49 -18.84 -25.83 15.21
C MET A 49 -19.58 -27.13 15.47
N GLU A 50 -19.46 -28.12 14.58
CA GLU A 50 -20.07 -29.45 14.76
C GLU A 50 -19.41 -30.20 15.92
N SER A 51 -18.09 -30.05 16.08
CA SER A 51 -17.35 -30.62 17.22
C SER A 51 -17.78 -30.01 18.56
N ASP A 52 -18.17 -28.74 18.56
CA ASP A 52 -18.76 -28.04 19.72
C ASP A 52 -20.26 -28.36 19.92
N GLY A 53 -20.85 -29.21 19.07
CA GLY A 53 -22.20 -29.75 19.20
C GLY A 53 -23.29 -28.99 18.45
N TYR A 54 -22.95 -28.00 17.60
CA TYR A 54 -23.95 -27.26 16.83
C TYR A 54 -24.55 -28.09 15.69
N GLN A 55 -25.86 -27.97 15.51
CA GLN A 55 -26.64 -28.60 14.45
C GLN A 55 -27.32 -27.55 13.56
N VAL A 56 -27.71 -27.95 12.34
CA VAL A 56 -28.45 -27.07 11.44
C VAL A 56 -29.79 -26.69 12.07
N GLY A 57 -30.07 -25.40 12.15
CA GLY A 57 -31.28 -24.87 12.80
C GLY A 57 -31.03 -24.28 14.19
N ASP A 58 -29.90 -24.60 14.83
CA ASP A 58 -29.53 -24.02 16.11
C ASP A 58 -29.36 -22.50 16.03
N ARG A 59 -29.44 -21.84 17.19
CA ARG A 59 -29.25 -20.40 17.33
C ARG A 59 -27.91 -20.12 18.00
N ILE A 60 -27.16 -19.19 17.43
CA ILE A 60 -25.86 -18.77 17.94
C ILE A 60 -25.74 -17.23 17.93
N PRO A 61 -25.32 -16.61 19.06
CA PRO A 61 -25.02 -15.18 19.10
C PRO A 61 -23.85 -14.79 18.18
N GLY A 62 -23.95 -13.61 17.55
CA GLY A 62 -22.91 -13.08 16.67
C GLY A 62 -21.53 -12.98 17.31
N ARG A 63 -21.45 -12.66 18.61
CA ARG A 63 -20.18 -12.64 19.36
C ARG A 63 -19.48 -13.98 19.40
N LEU A 64 -20.21 -15.10 19.53
CA LEU A 64 -19.62 -16.44 19.50
C LEU A 64 -19.19 -16.82 18.09
N LEU A 65 -20.02 -16.52 17.08
CA LEU A 65 -19.64 -16.68 15.66
C LEU A 65 -18.35 -15.93 15.33
N HIS A 66 -18.26 -14.68 15.78
CA HIS A 66 -17.12 -13.82 15.53
C HIS A 66 -15.87 -14.30 16.27
N ALA A 67 -15.94 -14.47 17.60
CA ALA A 67 -14.77 -14.75 18.42
C ALA A 67 -14.26 -16.19 18.27
N LYS A 68 -15.15 -17.20 18.22
CA LYS A 68 -14.73 -18.61 18.19
C LYS A 68 -14.56 -19.19 16.78
N TYR A 69 -15.41 -18.76 15.84
CA TYR A 69 -15.53 -19.42 14.53
C TYR A 69 -15.06 -18.56 13.35
N SER A 70 -14.50 -17.37 13.60
CA SER A 70 -13.73 -16.65 12.58
C SER A 70 -12.30 -17.20 12.53
N ARG A 71 -11.82 -17.58 11.35
CA ARG A 71 -10.41 -17.98 11.14
C ARG A 71 -9.43 -16.91 11.61
N TYR A 72 -9.82 -15.64 11.45
CA TYR A 72 -9.00 -14.53 11.90
C TYR A 72 -8.94 -14.47 13.43
N MET A 73 -10.07 -14.58 14.13
CA MET A 73 -10.09 -14.57 15.59
C MET A 73 -9.46 -15.81 16.21
N GLN A 74 -9.52 -16.97 15.54
CA GLN A 74 -8.75 -18.16 15.93
C GLN A 74 -7.24 -17.89 15.92
N ARG A 75 -6.73 -17.18 14.91
CA ARG A 75 -5.33 -16.73 14.91
C ARG A 75 -5.03 -15.73 16.03
N VAL A 76 -5.94 -14.79 16.28
CA VAL A 76 -5.77 -13.87 17.43
C VAL A 76 -5.72 -14.65 18.75
N ALA A 77 -6.51 -15.71 18.88
CA ALA A 77 -6.52 -16.57 20.06
C ALA A 77 -5.22 -17.36 20.27
N GLU A 78 -4.45 -17.65 19.20
CA GLU A 78 -3.11 -18.24 19.34
C GLU A 78 -2.14 -17.31 20.08
N ALA A 79 -2.31 -15.98 19.94
CA ALA A 79 -1.47 -14.98 20.60
C ALA A 79 -2.07 -14.44 21.91
N ALA A 80 -3.40 -14.33 21.99
CA ALA A 80 -4.12 -13.74 23.12
C ALA A 80 -5.42 -14.53 23.41
N PRO A 81 -5.34 -15.75 23.95
CA PRO A 81 -6.51 -16.62 24.15
C PRO A 81 -7.54 -16.02 25.10
N GLU A 82 -7.09 -15.41 26.20
CA GLU A 82 -7.97 -14.78 27.20
C GLU A 82 -8.76 -13.60 26.60
N LEU A 83 -8.12 -12.77 25.78
CA LEU A 83 -8.79 -11.65 25.09
C LEU A 83 -9.93 -12.16 24.21
N VAL A 84 -9.69 -13.22 23.43
CA VAL A 84 -10.73 -13.79 22.54
C VAL A 84 -11.85 -14.46 23.35
N ALA A 85 -11.54 -15.08 24.49
CA ALA A 85 -12.54 -15.62 25.40
C ALA A 85 -13.45 -14.51 25.96
N GLU A 86 -12.88 -13.40 26.43
CA GLU A 86 -13.67 -12.26 26.91
C GLU A 86 -14.51 -11.60 25.80
N LEU A 87 -13.99 -11.55 24.56
CA LEU A 87 -14.74 -11.09 23.38
C LEU A 87 -15.90 -12.04 23.03
N ALA A 88 -15.76 -13.34 23.27
CA ALA A 88 -16.85 -14.31 23.07
C ALA A 88 -18.00 -14.09 24.08
N GLU A 89 -17.68 -13.64 25.30
CA GLU A 89 -18.65 -13.34 26.34
C GLU A 89 -19.32 -11.98 26.14
N THR A 90 -18.51 -10.93 25.93
CA THR A 90 -18.97 -9.54 25.89
C THR A 90 -19.39 -9.09 24.50
N GLY A 91 -18.68 -9.55 23.46
CA GLY A 91 -18.71 -9.00 22.11
C GLY A 91 -17.75 -7.82 21.92
N ALA A 92 -17.39 -7.52 20.67
CA ALA A 92 -16.53 -6.40 20.31
C ALA A 92 -17.34 -5.13 19.98
N ARG A 93 -16.77 -3.93 20.21
CA ARG A 93 -17.42 -2.65 19.87
C ARG A 93 -17.54 -2.42 18.36
N PHE A 94 -16.63 -2.98 17.58
CA PHE A 94 -16.62 -2.91 16.12
C PHE A 94 -16.44 -4.31 15.52
N THR A 95 -16.84 -4.49 14.26
CA THR A 95 -16.76 -5.77 13.54
C THR A 95 -15.44 -5.97 12.82
N HIS A 96 -14.75 -4.87 12.50
CA HIS A 96 -13.44 -4.88 11.89
C HIS A 96 -12.57 -3.79 12.53
N HIS A 97 -11.31 -4.10 12.80
CA HIS A 97 -10.37 -3.20 13.44
C HIS A 97 -9.52 -2.45 12.41
N SER A 98 -8.88 -3.17 11.50
CA SER A 98 -7.71 -2.69 10.77
C SER A 98 -7.86 -2.82 9.26
N SER A 99 -7.49 -1.75 8.56
CA SER A 99 -7.37 -1.68 7.11
C SER A 99 -6.20 -0.76 6.78
N ILE A 100 -5.36 -1.16 5.82
CA ILE A 100 -4.21 -0.34 5.40
C ILE A 100 -4.56 0.30 4.06
N ALA A 101 -4.93 1.58 4.11
CA ALA A 101 -5.27 2.40 2.95
C ALA A 101 -4.03 3.08 2.33
N PRO A 102 -4.08 3.52 1.06
CA PRO A 102 -2.99 4.28 0.46
C PRO A 102 -2.90 5.68 1.08
N THR A 103 -1.68 6.13 1.36
CA THR A 103 -1.43 7.39 2.08
C THR A 103 -0.88 8.53 1.20
N GLY A 104 -1.04 8.46 -0.13
CA GLY A 104 -0.35 9.30 -1.13
C GLY A 104 -0.03 10.75 -0.72
N THR A 105 -1.01 11.67 -0.77
CA THR A 105 -0.74 13.08 -0.43
C THR A 105 -0.69 13.32 1.08
N ILE A 106 -1.44 12.56 1.88
CA ILE A 106 -1.44 12.72 3.34
C ILE A 106 -0.09 12.38 3.97
N SER A 107 0.67 11.45 3.39
CA SER A 107 2.01 11.13 3.87
C SER A 107 2.95 12.32 3.66
N LEU A 108 2.90 12.89 2.45
CA LEU A 108 3.68 14.08 2.13
C LEU A 108 3.32 15.26 3.04
N SER A 109 2.03 15.52 3.28
CA SER A 109 1.59 16.73 3.99
C SER A 109 1.56 16.60 5.51
N LEU A 110 1.29 15.41 6.06
CA LEU A 110 1.04 15.22 7.50
C LEU A 110 2.01 14.23 8.17
N ALA A 111 2.74 13.42 7.39
CA ALA A 111 3.64 12.39 7.92
C ALA A 111 5.10 12.61 7.49
N ASN A 112 5.49 13.86 7.22
CA ASN A 112 6.86 14.23 6.80
C ASN A 112 7.40 13.38 5.64
N ASN A 113 6.51 13.00 4.73
CA ASN A 113 6.82 12.12 3.59
C ASN A 113 7.40 10.76 4.01
N ALA A 114 6.81 10.14 5.03
CA ALA A 114 7.00 8.73 5.33
C ALA A 114 6.62 7.83 4.14
N SER A 115 7.20 6.65 4.06
CA SER A 115 6.82 5.66 3.06
C SER A 115 5.32 5.35 3.12
N ASN A 116 4.68 5.13 1.97
CA ASN A 116 3.22 5.06 1.93
C ASN A 116 2.68 3.72 2.43
N GLY A 117 1.83 3.73 3.46
CA GLY A 117 1.26 2.50 4.05
C GLY A 117 2.36 1.53 4.51
N ILE A 118 2.47 0.39 3.85
CA ILE A 118 3.54 -0.61 4.05
C ILE A 118 4.42 -0.79 2.79
N GLU A 119 4.46 0.22 1.93
CA GLU A 119 5.30 0.27 0.74
C GLU A 119 6.74 0.64 1.10
N PRO A 120 7.75 0.11 0.39
CA PRO A 120 9.07 0.72 0.42
C PRO A 120 8.98 2.14 -0.14
N SER A 121 9.91 3.01 0.26
CA SER A 121 10.02 4.34 -0.35
C SER A 121 10.22 4.22 -1.86
N PHE A 122 9.46 5.00 -2.64
CA PHE A 122 9.58 5.00 -4.09
C PHE A 122 11.01 5.36 -4.53
N ALA A 123 11.55 6.41 -3.93
CA ALA A 123 12.93 6.85 -3.94
C ALA A 123 13.19 7.70 -2.70
N HIS A 124 14.46 7.85 -2.30
CA HIS A 124 14.81 8.70 -1.15
C HIS A 124 14.99 10.18 -1.51
N ARG A 125 15.19 10.47 -2.80
CA ARG A 125 15.07 11.79 -3.42
C ARG A 125 14.36 11.63 -4.75
N TYR A 126 13.26 12.33 -4.93
CA TYR A 126 12.51 12.38 -6.18
C TYR A 126 11.83 13.72 -6.31
N SER A 127 11.32 14.02 -7.49
CA SER A 127 10.57 15.25 -7.68
C SER A 127 9.08 14.94 -7.83
N ARG A 128 8.26 15.83 -7.27
CA ARG A 128 6.81 15.75 -7.39
C ARG A 128 6.30 16.96 -8.13
N ASN A 129 5.43 16.70 -9.10
CA ASN A 129 4.71 17.74 -9.82
C ASN A 129 3.55 18.24 -8.94
N VAL A 130 3.55 19.53 -8.62
CA VAL A 130 2.48 20.18 -7.85
C VAL A 130 1.87 21.30 -8.70
N ILE A 131 0.54 21.34 -8.74
CA ILE A 131 -0.20 22.43 -9.38
C ILE A 131 -0.34 23.54 -8.33
N ARG A 132 0.21 24.72 -8.61
CA ARG A 132 -0.07 25.91 -7.80
C ARG A 132 -1.38 26.55 -8.26
N GLU A 133 -2.12 27.08 -7.29
CA GLU A 133 -3.31 27.86 -7.56
C GLU A 133 -2.99 29.00 -8.55
N GLY A 134 -3.71 29.05 -9.67
CA GLY A 134 -3.52 30.07 -10.72
C GLY A 134 -2.51 29.75 -11.83
N LYS A 135 -1.82 28.59 -11.82
CA LYS A 135 -0.95 28.15 -12.93
C LYS A 135 -1.51 26.90 -13.63
N LYS A 136 -1.33 26.83 -14.96
CA LYS A 136 -1.62 25.62 -15.75
C LYS A 136 -0.46 24.62 -15.72
N SER A 137 0.77 25.12 -15.64
CA SER A 137 1.99 24.32 -15.47
C SER A 137 2.13 23.69 -14.09
N LYS A 138 2.57 22.42 -14.10
CA LYS A 138 3.04 21.69 -12.92
C LYS A 138 4.43 22.19 -12.55
N GLU A 139 4.64 22.59 -11.29
CA GLU A 139 5.98 22.91 -10.77
C GLU A 139 6.62 21.65 -10.18
N LYS A 140 7.90 21.44 -10.50
CA LYS A 140 8.71 20.33 -10.00
C LYS A 140 9.31 20.72 -8.66
N ILE A 141 8.90 20.04 -7.58
CA ILE A 141 9.45 20.26 -6.24
C ILE A 141 10.23 19.02 -5.83
N ASP A 142 11.44 19.22 -5.30
CA ASP A 142 12.23 18.13 -4.75
C ASP A 142 11.68 17.67 -3.40
N VAL A 143 11.54 16.37 -3.28
CA VAL A 143 11.00 15.69 -2.11
C VAL A 143 12.00 14.67 -1.62
N TYR A 144 12.20 14.64 -0.31
CA TYR A 144 13.05 13.69 0.39
C TYR A 144 12.18 12.76 1.24
N SER A 145 12.56 11.50 1.34
CA SER A 145 11.84 10.56 2.20
C SER A 145 12.15 10.82 3.68
N PHE A 146 11.18 10.53 4.56
CA PHE A 146 11.33 10.74 5.99
C PHE A 146 12.57 10.04 6.55
N GLU A 147 12.79 8.79 6.19
CA GLU A 147 13.91 8.00 6.68
C GLU A 147 15.27 8.56 6.24
N LEU A 148 15.36 9.22 5.07
CA LEU A 148 16.59 9.91 4.65
C LEU A 148 16.85 11.15 5.51
N LEU A 149 15.80 11.93 5.79
CA LEU A 149 15.92 13.11 6.64
C LEU A 149 16.31 12.70 8.07
N ALA A 150 15.68 11.65 8.62
CA ALA A 150 16.01 11.10 9.93
C ALA A 150 17.45 10.57 9.98
N TYR A 151 17.90 9.84 8.94
CA TYR A 151 19.27 9.34 8.88
C TYR A 151 20.30 10.47 8.80
N ARG A 152 19.99 11.55 8.06
CA ARG A 152 20.84 12.73 7.99
C ARG A 152 20.98 13.43 9.33
N GLU A 153 19.86 13.60 10.02
CA GLU A 153 19.83 14.26 11.32
C GLU A 153 20.56 13.44 12.39
N LEU A 154 20.32 12.13 12.43
CA LEU A 154 20.74 11.28 13.56
C LEU A 154 22.07 10.56 13.34
N VAL A 155 22.50 10.37 12.08
CA VAL A 155 23.62 9.46 11.76
C VAL A 155 24.66 10.13 10.87
N ASN A 156 24.28 10.64 9.70
CA ASN A 156 25.23 11.25 8.76
C ASN A 156 24.61 12.45 8.01
N PRO A 157 24.91 13.71 8.43
CA PRO A 157 24.33 14.90 7.82
C PRO A 157 24.70 15.08 6.34
N ASN A 158 25.79 14.44 5.90
CA ASN A 158 26.26 14.50 4.52
C ASN A 158 25.71 13.37 3.64
N ALA A 159 24.89 12.46 4.17
CA ALA A 159 24.41 11.31 3.41
C ALA A 159 23.63 11.75 2.16
N GLN A 160 23.90 11.14 0.99
CA GLN A 160 23.19 11.43 -0.24
C GLN A 160 22.79 10.15 -0.98
N PRO A 161 21.54 10.07 -1.49
CA PRO A 161 21.14 8.99 -2.39
C PRO A 161 22.08 8.86 -3.59
N GLY A 162 22.59 7.65 -3.83
CA GLY A 162 23.48 7.35 -4.95
C GLY A 162 24.94 7.83 -4.78
N ALA A 163 25.35 8.32 -3.60
CA ALA A 163 26.74 8.72 -3.39
C ALA A 163 27.72 7.54 -3.44
N THR A 164 28.81 7.72 -4.19
CA THR A 164 29.86 6.73 -4.34
C THR A 164 31.05 6.92 -3.40
N ASN A 165 31.15 8.07 -2.72
CA ASN A 165 32.18 8.32 -1.72
C ASN A 165 31.68 7.86 -0.33
N ASP A 166 32.57 7.28 0.47
CA ASP A 166 32.19 6.68 1.76
C ASP A 166 31.64 7.71 2.78
N ALA A 167 32.07 8.97 2.68
CA ALA A 167 31.62 10.03 3.59
C ALA A 167 30.14 10.40 3.41
N GLN A 168 29.58 10.18 2.23
CA GLN A 168 28.19 10.52 1.87
C GLN A 168 27.34 9.27 1.54
N ARG A 169 27.95 8.10 1.45
CA ARG A 169 27.28 6.86 1.06
C ARG A 169 26.23 6.46 2.09
N LEU A 170 25.03 6.14 1.61
CA LEU A 170 24.00 5.49 2.41
C LEU A 170 24.32 3.99 2.57
N PRO A 171 23.97 3.38 3.70
CA PRO A 171 24.15 1.94 3.89
C PRO A 171 23.43 1.11 2.81
N ASP A 172 23.94 -0.09 2.51
CA ASP A 172 23.40 -0.94 1.44
C ASP A 172 21.94 -1.38 1.67
N TYR A 173 21.47 -1.38 2.93
CA TYR A 173 20.08 -1.67 3.27
C TYR A 173 19.13 -0.49 3.00
N PHE A 174 19.64 0.69 2.63
CA PHE A 174 18.87 1.88 2.30
C PHE A 174 18.36 1.82 0.85
N ILE A 175 17.55 0.79 0.59
CA ILE A 175 17.00 0.50 -0.73
C ILE A 175 15.64 1.19 -0.93
N ALA A 176 15.35 1.51 -2.19
CA ALA A 176 14.05 2.01 -2.63
C ALA A 176 13.25 0.90 -3.33
N SER A 177 12.05 1.23 -3.81
CA SER A 177 11.11 0.28 -4.42
C SER A 177 11.66 -0.54 -5.60
N ASP A 178 12.64 -0.03 -6.34
CA ASP A 178 13.33 -0.72 -7.43
C ASP A 178 14.32 -1.78 -6.95
N GLY A 179 14.80 -1.68 -5.71
CA GLY A 179 15.62 -2.69 -5.05
C GLY A 179 14.82 -3.84 -4.44
N VAL A 180 13.48 -3.82 -4.54
CA VAL A 180 12.59 -4.84 -3.96
C VAL A 180 11.92 -5.63 -5.08
N THR A 181 12.08 -6.94 -5.06
CA THR A 181 11.47 -7.82 -6.07
C THR A 181 9.95 -7.92 -5.88
N PRO A 182 9.17 -8.22 -6.94
CA PRO A 182 7.72 -8.40 -6.82
C PRO A 182 7.33 -9.46 -5.78
N LYS A 183 8.14 -10.51 -5.64
CA LYS A 183 7.93 -11.56 -4.63
C LYS A 183 8.10 -11.00 -3.21
N GLU A 184 9.16 -10.25 -2.95
CA GLU A 184 9.39 -9.61 -1.63
C GLU A 184 8.28 -8.60 -1.29
N HIS A 185 7.76 -7.86 -2.28
CA HIS A 185 6.58 -7.02 -2.09
C HIS A 185 5.38 -7.84 -1.57
N VAL A 186 5.09 -8.99 -2.19
CA VAL A 186 4.01 -9.90 -1.77
C VAL A 186 4.28 -10.48 -0.38
N GLU A 187 5.52 -10.84 -0.06
CA GLU A 187 5.88 -11.41 1.25
C GLU A 187 5.68 -10.42 2.41
N VAL A 188 6.01 -9.13 2.22
CA VAL A 188 5.73 -8.08 3.20
C VAL A 188 4.22 -7.90 3.38
N GLN A 189 3.44 -7.95 2.30
CA GLN A 189 1.98 -7.89 2.39
C GLN A 189 1.43 -9.10 3.14
N ALA A 190 1.93 -10.30 2.86
CA ALA A 190 1.49 -11.54 3.48
C ALA A 190 1.76 -11.54 4.98
N ALA A 191 2.94 -11.08 5.39
CA ALA A 191 3.29 -10.90 6.81
C ALA A 191 2.27 -10.02 7.54
N ALA A 192 1.90 -8.86 6.97
CA ALA A 192 0.90 -7.97 7.55
C ALA A 192 -0.53 -8.52 7.48
N GLN A 193 -0.92 -9.11 6.33
CA GLN A 193 -2.28 -9.58 6.06
C GLN A 193 -2.75 -10.63 7.05
N LYS A 194 -1.82 -11.34 7.70
CA LYS A 194 -2.12 -12.28 8.77
C LYS A 194 -2.91 -11.63 9.92
N TRP A 195 -2.62 -10.38 10.21
CA TRP A 195 -3.13 -9.63 11.37
C TRP A 195 -4.05 -8.47 10.98
N VAL A 196 -4.16 -8.17 9.68
CA VAL A 196 -5.15 -7.22 9.14
C VAL A 196 -6.43 -7.97 8.75
N ASP A 197 -7.52 -7.69 9.48
CA ASP A 197 -8.83 -8.33 9.33
C ASP A 197 -9.66 -7.79 8.15
N SER A 198 -9.47 -6.52 7.77
CA SER A 198 -9.94 -5.99 6.49
C SER A 198 -8.89 -6.17 5.39
N SER A 199 -8.64 -5.18 4.53
CA SER A 199 -7.77 -5.29 3.36
C SER A 199 -6.52 -4.40 3.46
N ILE A 200 -5.52 -4.73 2.65
CA ILE A 200 -4.29 -3.95 2.49
C ILE A 200 -4.21 -3.46 1.06
N SER A 201 -4.15 -2.14 0.88
CA SER A 201 -3.86 -1.51 -0.40
C SER A 201 -2.36 -1.28 -0.51
N LYS A 202 -1.64 -2.28 -1.02
CA LYS A 202 -0.20 -2.21 -1.31
C LYS A 202 0.04 -2.49 -2.78
N THR A 203 0.95 -1.71 -3.38
CA THR A 203 1.40 -1.93 -4.75
C THR A 203 2.71 -2.73 -4.78
N ALA A 204 2.77 -3.76 -5.62
CA ALA A 204 3.98 -4.46 -6.00
C ALA A 204 4.54 -3.84 -7.29
N ASN A 205 5.72 -3.22 -7.20
CA ASN A 205 6.37 -2.64 -8.36
C ASN A 205 6.96 -3.76 -9.22
N VAL A 206 6.72 -3.70 -10.52
CA VAL A 206 7.16 -4.70 -11.49
C VAL A 206 8.07 -4.01 -12.51
N PRO A 207 9.26 -4.56 -12.79
CA PRO A 207 10.15 -4.04 -13.83
C PRO A 207 9.46 -3.93 -15.19
N THR A 208 9.85 -2.95 -15.99
CA THR A 208 9.27 -2.70 -17.32
C THR A 208 9.44 -3.92 -18.25
N ASP A 209 10.61 -4.56 -18.19
CA ASP A 209 11.02 -5.73 -18.98
C ASP A 209 10.64 -7.09 -18.33
N PHE A 210 9.76 -7.08 -17.34
CA PHE A 210 9.41 -8.29 -16.60
C PHE A 210 8.64 -9.30 -17.47
N ALA A 211 9.15 -10.53 -17.53
CA ALA A 211 8.56 -11.58 -18.36
C ALA A 211 7.12 -11.90 -17.96
N TYR A 212 6.21 -11.93 -18.94
CA TYR A 212 4.77 -12.15 -18.70
C TYR A 212 4.44 -13.46 -17.97
N ALA A 213 5.19 -14.53 -18.25
CA ALA A 213 5.02 -15.79 -17.52
C ALA A 213 5.26 -15.61 -16.01
N LYS A 214 6.36 -14.96 -15.63
CA LYS A 214 6.67 -14.63 -14.22
C LYS A 214 5.68 -13.63 -13.62
N PHE A 215 5.13 -12.72 -14.43
CA PHE A 215 4.13 -11.76 -13.96
C PHE A 215 2.87 -12.45 -13.44
N LYS A 216 2.39 -13.51 -14.13
CA LYS A 216 1.24 -14.31 -13.66
C LYS A 216 1.51 -14.94 -12.30
N ASP A 217 2.73 -15.43 -12.09
CA ASP A 217 3.12 -16.12 -10.87
C ASP A 217 3.02 -15.20 -9.64
N ILE A 218 3.11 -13.88 -9.80
CA ILE A 218 2.92 -12.92 -8.70
C ILE A 218 1.52 -13.09 -8.09
N TYR A 219 0.48 -13.19 -8.92
CA TYR A 219 -0.90 -13.33 -8.45
C TYR A 219 -1.18 -14.73 -7.90
N LEU A 220 -0.62 -15.77 -8.52
CA LEU A 220 -0.73 -17.14 -8.01
C LEU A 220 -0.06 -17.24 -6.63
N TYR A 221 1.15 -16.70 -6.50
CA TYR A 221 1.85 -16.66 -5.23
C TYR A 221 1.10 -15.83 -4.18
N ALA A 222 0.55 -14.67 -4.54
CA ALA A 222 -0.29 -13.87 -3.65
C ALA A 222 -1.52 -14.67 -3.13
N HIS A 223 -2.16 -15.44 -4.01
CA HIS A 223 -3.27 -16.31 -3.64
C HIS A 223 -2.83 -17.45 -2.70
N GLU A 224 -1.71 -18.10 -3.01
CA GLU A 224 -1.11 -19.15 -2.17
C GLU A 224 -0.74 -18.63 -0.76
N GLN A 225 -0.29 -17.38 -0.66
CA GLN A 225 -0.03 -16.70 0.61
C GLN A 225 -1.30 -16.25 1.36
N GLY A 226 -2.49 -16.49 0.80
CA GLY A 226 -3.77 -16.15 1.42
C GLY A 226 -4.08 -14.64 1.41
N LEU A 227 -3.51 -13.89 0.46
CA LEU A 227 -3.78 -12.46 0.32
C LEU A 227 -5.22 -12.21 -0.13
N LYS A 228 -5.85 -11.18 0.44
CA LYS A 228 -7.22 -10.75 0.09
C LYS A 228 -7.27 -9.94 -1.22
N GLY A 229 -6.12 -9.43 -1.66
CA GLY A 229 -5.93 -8.70 -2.90
C GLY A 229 -4.45 -8.51 -3.20
N CYS A 230 -4.12 -8.24 -4.46
CA CYS A 230 -2.76 -7.95 -4.91
C CYS A 230 -2.83 -6.94 -6.05
N THR A 231 -2.13 -5.82 -5.91
CA THR A 231 -2.04 -4.77 -6.93
C THR A 231 -0.61 -4.71 -7.44
N THR A 232 -0.44 -4.66 -8.76
CA THR A 232 0.88 -4.49 -9.39
C THR A 232 0.94 -3.17 -10.13
N PHE A 233 2.08 -2.49 -10.09
CA PHE A 233 2.37 -1.36 -10.95
C PHE A 233 3.58 -1.66 -11.80
N ARG A 234 3.42 -1.54 -13.12
CA ARG A 234 4.52 -1.64 -14.08
C ARG A 234 4.66 -0.29 -14.76
N PHE A 235 5.84 0.31 -14.64
CA PHE A 235 6.15 1.54 -15.34
C PHE A 235 6.10 1.29 -16.85
N ASN A 236 5.37 2.13 -17.59
CA ASN A 236 5.31 2.06 -19.04
C ASN A 236 5.30 3.49 -19.61
N PRO A 237 6.44 4.04 -20.05
CA PRO A 237 6.52 5.43 -20.47
C PRO A 237 5.62 5.79 -21.65
N GLU A 238 5.30 4.83 -22.52
CA GLU A 238 4.42 5.03 -23.69
C GLU A 238 2.94 5.14 -23.30
N ALA A 239 2.55 4.50 -22.19
CA ALA A 239 1.16 4.45 -21.76
C ALA A 239 0.87 5.34 -20.54
N PHE A 240 1.78 5.34 -19.55
CA PHE A 240 1.57 5.97 -18.26
C PHE A 240 2.87 6.07 -17.43
N GLN A 241 3.32 7.30 -17.15
CA GLN A 241 4.49 7.58 -16.30
C GLN A 241 4.20 7.55 -14.79
N GLY A 242 2.95 7.73 -14.36
CA GLY A 242 2.61 7.91 -12.95
C GLY A 242 2.90 9.32 -12.42
N VAL A 243 2.58 9.56 -11.14
CA VAL A 243 2.70 10.90 -10.49
C VAL A 243 4.09 11.12 -9.89
N LEU A 244 4.81 10.04 -9.59
CA LEU A 244 6.15 10.06 -9.01
C LEU A 244 7.17 9.76 -10.09
N VAL A 245 8.16 10.63 -10.23
CA VAL A 245 9.11 10.55 -11.34
C VAL A 245 10.53 10.63 -10.81
N LYS A 246 11.36 9.63 -11.16
CA LYS A 246 12.81 9.70 -10.93
C LYS A 246 13.47 10.46 -12.06
N GLU A 247 14.51 11.22 -11.74
CA GLU A 247 15.25 12.00 -12.74
C GLU A 247 15.88 11.11 -13.83
N GLN A 248 16.30 9.90 -13.46
CA GLN A 248 16.92 8.95 -14.39
C GLN A 248 15.89 8.34 -15.35
N ASP A 249 14.66 8.11 -14.90
CA ASP A 249 13.57 7.59 -15.75
C ASP A 249 13.17 8.62 -16.82
N LEU A 250 13.20 9.92 -16.47
CA LEU A 250 13.00 11.02 -17.43
C LEU A 250 14.09 11.03 -18.51
N LYS A 251 15.36 10.93 -18.09
CA LYS A 251 16.51 10.92 -18.99
C LYS A 251 16.52 9.71 -19.92
N ASN A 252 15.95 8.59 -19.51
CA ASN A 252 15.95 7.36 -20.30
C ASN A 252 14.76 7.22 -21.24
N THR A 253 13.82 8.18 -21.22
CA THR A 253 12.59 8.12 -22.02
C THR A 253 12.58 9.19 -23.10
N ILE A 254 12.29 8.81 -24.34
CA ILE A 254 12.07 9.74 -25.46
C ILE A 254 10.58 9.90 -25.71
N TYR A 255 10.10 11.14 -25.66
CA TYR A 255 8.74 11.54 -25.97
C TYR A 255 8.63 11.99 -27.41
N LYS A 256 7.55 11.59 -28.08
CA LYS A 256 7.26 11.99 -29.46
C LYS A 256 6.05 12.90 -29.50
N PHE A 257 6.22 14.07 -30.10
CA PHE A 257 5.17 15.05 -30.34
C PHE A 257 4.89 15.10 -31.83
N THR A 258 3.64 14.89 -32.24
CA THR A 258 3.24 15.05 -33.64
C THR A 258 2.61 16.43 -33.80
N LEU A 259 3.21 17.29 -34.62
CA LEU A 259 2.71 18.62 -34.91
C LEU A 259 1.54 18.56 -35.90
N GLU A 260 0.79 19.66 -36.04
CA GLU A 260 -0.35 19.75 -36.97
C GLU A 260 0.02 19.47 -38.44
N ASP A 261 1.26 19.77 -38.83
CA ASP A 261 1.78 19.50 -40.18
C ASP A 261 2.23 18.04 -40.38
N GLY A 262 2.06 17.18 -39.37
CA GLY A 262 2.47 15.79 -39.36
C GLY A 262 3.95 15.55 -39.03
N THR A 263 4.72 16.61 -38.77
CA THR A 263 6.13 16.49 -38.33
C THR A 263 6.20 15.89 -36.94
N VAL A 264 7.10 14.94 -36.74
CA VAL A 264 7.35 14.34 -35.42
C VAL A 264 8.61 14.97 -34.81
N VAL A 265 8.45 15.54 -33.62
CA VAL A 265 9.54 16.05 -32.78
C VAL A 265 9.78 15.06 -31.65
N GLU A 266 11.03 14.69 -31.46
CA GLU A 266 11.45 13.80 -30.37
C GLU A 266 12.24 14.61 -29.33
N ALA A 267 11.93 14.41 -28.05
CA ALA A 267 12.66 15.04 -26.95
C ALA A 267 12.79 14.07 -25.77
N ARG A 268 13.93 14.11 -25.08
CA ARG A 268 14.17 13.35 -23.85
C ARG A 268 13.28 13.92 -22.73
N GLY A 269 12.78 13.07 -21.85
CA GLY A 269 11.76 13.44 -20.86
C GLY A 269 12.10 14.63 -19.96
N ASP A 270 13.38 14.86 -19.68
CA ASP A 270 13.90 15.99 -18.89
C ASP A 270 14.22 17.26 -19.70
N GLU A 271 14.14 17.23 -21.02
CA GLU A 271 14.36 18.42 -21.86
C GLU A 271 13.22 19.44 -21.66
N GLU A 272 13.58 20.72 -21.58
CA GLU A 272 12.63 21.81 -21.46
C GLU A 272 12.12 22.24 -22.84
N ILE A 273 10.80 22.34 -22.97
CA ILE A 273 10.08 22.74 -24.17
C ILE A 273 9.20 23.94 -23.77
N ASP A 274 9.36 25.06 -24.49
CA ASP A 274 8.42 26.18 -24.41
C ASP A 274 7.19 25.84 -25.27
N TYR A 275 6.02 25.84 -24.65
CA TYR A 275 4.74 25.56 -25.31
C TYR A 275 3.65 26.45 -24.74
N ASP A 276 2.93 27.18 -25.60
CA ASP A 276 1.88 28.13 -25.23
C ASP A 276 2.34 29.21 -24.20
N GLY A 277 3.62 29.61 -24.28
CA GLY A 277 4.22 30.62 -23.41
C GLY A 277 4.58 30.12 -22.00
N GLU A 278 4.49 28.81 -21.76
CA GLU A 278 4.93 28.16 -20.53
C GLU A 278 6.06 27.15 -20.82
N LEU A 279 7.07 27.11 -19.96
CA LEU A 279 8.15 26.12 -20.02
C LEU A 279 7.71 24.82 -19.32
N HIS A 280 7.83 23.71 -20.04
CA HIS A 280 7.51 22.36 -19.56
C HIS A 280 8.68 21.42 -19.76
N THR A 281 8.84 20.40 -18.92
CA THR A 281 9.62 19.24 -19.36
C THR A 281 8.86 18.46 -20.43
N ALA A 282 9.55 17.81 -21.36
CA ALA A 282 8.92 17.02 -22.42
C ALA A 282 7.92 15.99 -21.86
N ALA A 283 8.29 15.29 -20.79
CA ALA A 283 7.39 14.37 -20.09
C ALA A 283 6.08 15.05 -19.60
N ASN A 284 6.21 16.22 -18.96
CA ASN A 284 5.06 16.96 -18.44
C ASN A 284 4.17 17.52 -19.56
N LEU A 285 4.78 17.99 -20.66
CA LEU A 285 4.07 18.49 -21.83
C LEU A 285 3.28 17.36 -22.49
N PHE A 286 3.90 16.19 -22.66
CA PHE A 286 3.25 15.01 -23.26
C PHE A 286 2.02 14.57 -22.47
N ASP A 287 2.14 14.46 -21.14
CA ASP A 287 1.01 14.15 -20.26
C ASP A 287 -0.08 15.23 -20.33
N ALA A 288 0.30 16.52 -20.34
CA ALA A 288 -0.67 17.62 -20.38
C ALA A 288 -1.47 17.67 -21.70
N ILE A 289 -0.83 17.39 -22.84
CA ILE A 289 -1.49 17.26 -24.14
C ILE A 289 -2.42 16.03 -24.15
N ARG A 290 -1.94 14.87 -23.67
CA ARG A 290 -2.76 13.64 -23.59
C ARG A 290 -4.01 13.84 -22.72
N ASP A 291 -3.85 14.50 -21.58
CA ASP A 291 -4.92 14.75 -20.62
C ASP A 291 -5.84 15.93 -21.06
N GLY A 292 -5.52 16.60 -22.18
CA GLY A 292 -6.36 17.62 -22.82
C GLY A 292 -6.28 19.02 -22.21
N TYR A 293 -5.23 19.31 -21.43
CA TYR A 293 -5.00 20.65 -20.85
C TYR A 293 -4.58 21.69 -21.88
N TYR A 294 -3.85 21.24 -22.88
CA TYR A 294 -3.62 21.95 -24.12
C TYR A 294 -4.54 21.28 -25.15
N GLY A 295 -5.27 22.07 -25.95
CA GLY A 295 -6.25 21.54 -26.91
C GLY A 295 -5.67 20.35 -27.68
N ARG A 296 -6.51 19.33 -27.95
CA ARG A 296 -6.08 18.19 -28.78
C ARG A 296 -5.50 18.74 -30.08
N LEU A 297 -4.27 18.32 -30.39
CA LEU A 297 -3.73 18.34 -31.74
C LEU A 297 -4.71 17.65 -32.70
#